data_AF-A0A852TEY0-F1
#
_entry.id   AF-A0A852TEY0-F1
#
_cell.length_a   1.000
_cell.length_b   1.000
_cell.length_c   1.000
_cell.angle_alpha   90.00
_cell.angle_beta   90.00
_cell.angle_gamma   90.00
#
_symmetry.space_group_name_H-M   'P 1'
#
loop_
_entity.id
_entity.type
_entity.pdbx_description
1 polymer ?
#
loop_
_entity_poly.entity_id
_entity_poly.type
_entity_poly.pdbx_seq_one_letter_code
_entity_poly.pdbx_strand_id
1 'polypeptide(L)'
;MHNGIQFGDFAIVLPSLPITIIAIIMIFLLIKWSKQLETRRFTIFFYFLISTYIAPIFSHSSKGGVFQLWIPLGFIVVFFYLHYSKRNHPSKMKASILGLSIALYQLLLKYVG
;
A
#
# COMPACT_ATOMS: atom_id res chain seq x y z
N MET A 1 3.48 29.51 -7.69
CA MET A 1 3.63 28.87 -9.01
C MET A 1 2.59 27.77 -9.10
N HIS A 2 1.55 27.99 -9.90
CA HIS A 2 0.43 27.07 -10.11
C HIS A 2 0.80 26.09 -11.23
N ASN A 3 1.08 24.83 -10.88
CA ASN A 3 1.37 23.79 -11.85
C ASN A 3 0.16 22.85 -11.96
N GLY A 4 -0.82 23.21 -12.80
CA GLY A 4 -1.96 22.37 -13.14
C GLY A 4 -2.47 22.68 -14.53
N ILE A 5 -2.75 21.64 -15.33
CA ILE A 5 -3.44 21.76 -16.62
C ILE A 5 -4.94 21.77 -16.30
N GLN A 6 -5.62 22.88 -16.58
CA GLN A 6 -7.07 23.00 -16.37
C GLN A 6 -7.81 22.38 -17.57
N PHE A 7 -8.61 21.33 -17.32
CA PHE A 7 -9.61 20.83 -18.26
C PHE A 7 -11.00 21.14 -17.68
N GLY A 8 -11.49 22.36 -17.91
CA GLY A 8 -12.77 22.83 -17.34
C GLY A 8 -12.76 22.89 -15.80
N ASP A 9 -13.89 22.55 -15.16
CA ASP A 9 -14.06 22.55 -13.69
C ASP A 9 -13.26 21.44 -12.97
N PHE A 10 -12.55 20.59 -13.71
CA PHE A 10 -11.68 19.56 -13.14
C PHE A 10 -10.22 19.99 -13.21
N ALA A 11 -9.69 20.42 -12.06
CA ALA A 11 -8.26 20.63 -11.89
C ALA A 11 -7.58 19.29 -11.57
N ILE A 12 -6.75 18.78 -12.50
CA ILE A 12 -5.82 17.69 -12.19
C ILE A 12 -4.67 18.31 -11.41
N VAL A 13 -4.76 18.30 -10.08
CA VAL A 13 -3.67 18.74 -9.20
C VAL A 13 -2.64 17.61 -9.17
N LEU A 14 -1.50 17.84 -9.82
CA LEU A 14 -0.40 16.91 -9.71
C LEU A 14 0.08 16.89 -8.26
N PRO A 15 0.25 15.70 -7.65
CA PRO A 15 0.88 15.61 -6.34
C PRO A 15 2.33 16.13 -6.43
N SER A 16 2.91 16.42 -5.27
CA SER A 16 4.28 16.94 -5.22
C SER A 16 5.27 16.03 -5.96
N LEU A 17 6.32 16.63 -6.54
CA LEU A 17 7.34 15.88 -7.29
C LEU A 17 7.88 14.66 -6.52
N PRO A 18 8.19 14.72 -5.21
CA PRO A 18 8.66 13.57 -4.46
C PRO A 18 7.65 12.40 -4.44
N ILE A 19 6.37 12.69 -4.23
CA ILE A 19 5.30 11.67 -4.22
C ILE A 19 5.17 11.02 -5.60
N THR A 20 5.23 11.84 -6.65
CA THR A 20 5.16 11.36 -8.04
C THR A 20 6.33 10.43 -8.37
N ILE A 21 7.56 10.78 -7.97
CA ILE A 21 8.76 9.96 -8.19
C ILE A 21 8.62 8.60 -7.47
N ILE A 22 8.20 8.61 -6.20
CA ILE A 22 7.98 7.38 -5.43
C ILE A 22 6.94 6.49 -6.10
N ALA A 23 5.82 7.07 -6.55
CA ALA A 23 4.77 6.33 -7.25
C ALA A 23 5.30 5.67 -8.55
N ILE A 24 6.10 6.39 -9.34
CA ILE A 24 6.73 5.84 -10.55
C ILE A 24 7.65 4.66 -10.20
N ILE A 25 8.48 4.80 -9.16
CA ILE A 25 9.38 3.73 -8.69
C ILE A 25 8.56 2.50 -8.27
N MET A 26 7.48 2.69 -7.52
CA MET A 26 6.60 1.59 -7.11
C MET A 26 5.98 0.87 -8.30
N ILE A 27 5.43 1.61 -9.26
CA ILE A 27 4.84 1.04 -10.48
C ILE A 27 5.91 0.26 -11.26
N PHE A 28 7.11 0.82 -11.42
CA PHE A 28 8.22 0.14 -12.08
C PHE A 28 8.59 -1.18 -11.40
N LEU A 29 8.71 -1.19 -10.07
CA LEU A 29 9.01 -2.40 -9.30
C LEU A 29 7.91 -3.46 -9.45
N LEU A 30 6.63 -3.05 -9.38
CA LEU A 30 5.49 -3.95 -9.56
C LEU A 30 5.48 -4.56 -10.96
N ILE A 31 5.73 -3.78 -12.02
CA ILE A 31 5.84 -4.29 -13.40
C ILE A 31 7.00 -5.27 -13.51
N LYS A 32 8.17 -4.93 -12.96
CA LYS A 32 9.36 -5.79 -12.99
C LYS A 32 9.10 -7.13 -12.31
N TRP A 33 8.48 -7.13 -11.13
CA TRP A 33 8.14 -8.35 -10.38
C TRP A 33 7.01 -9.15 -11.01
N SER A 34 6.05 -8.47 -11.64
CA SER A 34 4.96 -9.08 -12.40
C SER A 34 5.48 -9.92 -13.57
N LYS A 35 6.50 -9.43 -14.29
CA LYS A 35 7.17 -10.16 -15.38
C LYS A 35 7.91 -11.43 -14.93
N GLN A 36 8.29 -11.53 -13.66
CA GLN A 36 8.99 -12.71 -13.12
C GLN A 36 8.05 -13.91 -12.89
N LEU A 37 6.74 -13.70 -12.95
CA LEU A 37 5.78 -14.78 -12.88
C LEU A 37 5.46 -15.28 -14.29
N GLU A 38 5.65 -16.58 -14.48
CA GLU A 38 5.32 -17.29 -15.71
C GLU A 38 3.80 -17.33 -15.96
N THR A 39 3.01 -17.40 -14.88
CA THR A 39 1.53 -17.38 -14.92
C THR A 39 0.95 -16.35 -13.94
N ARG A 40 -0.20 -15.75 -14.31
CA ARG A 40 -0.97 -14.78 -13.49
C ARG A 40 -0.17 -13.56 -13.02
N ARG A 41 0.43 -12.84 -13.97
CA ARG A 41 1.22 -11.61 -13.76
C ARG A 41 0.52 -10.53 -12.92
N PHE A 42 -0.81 -10.41 -13.03
CA PHE A 42 -1.60 -9.44 -12.25
C PHE A 42 -1.69 -9.76 -10.77
N THR A 43 -1.42 -11.00 -10.33
CA THR A 43 -1.54 -11.37 -8.91
C THR A 43 -0.54 -10.61 -8.03
N ILE A 44 0.60 -10.16 -8.57
CA ILE A 44 1.56 -9.30 -7.86
C ILE A 44 0.92 -8.00 -7.40
N PHE A 45 0.12 -7.38 -8.27
CA PHE A 45 -0.58 -6.15 -7.93
C PHE A 45 -1.60 -6.39 -6.81
N PHE A 46 -2.31 -7.51 -6.82
CA PHE A 46 -3.24 -7.85 -5.74
C PHE A 46 -2.54 -8.11 -4.40
N TYR A 47 -1.40 -8.82 -4.38
CA TYR A 47 -0.64 -8.97 -3.13
C TYR A 47 -0.17 -7.64 -2.59
N PHE A 48 0.30 -6.73 -3.46
CA PHE A 48 0.64 -5.37 -3.06
C PHE A 48 -0.57 -4.62 -2.50
N LEU A 49 -1.68 -4.58 -3.25
CA LEU A 49 -2.88 -3.81 -2.91
C LEU A 49 -3.54 -4.30 -1.62
N ILE A 50 -3.65 -5.62 -1.42
CA ILE A 50 -4.18 -6.17 -0.18
C ILE A 50 -3.25 -5.79 0.97
N SER A 51 -1.94 -5.86 0.79
CA SER A 51 -0.98 -5.54 1.84
C SER A 51 -0.91 -4.06 2.24
N THR A 52 -1.50 -3.12 1.47
CA THR A 52 -1.61 -1.72 1.89
C THR A 52 -2.73 -1.49 2.91
N TYR A 53 -3.61 -2.48 3.12
CA TYR A 53 -4.78 -2.33 3.96
C TYR A 53 -4.43 -2.30 5.45
N ILE A 54 -4.89 -1.24 6.13
CA ILE A 54 -4.86 -1.09 7.59
C ILE A 54 -6.28 -1.20 8.14
N ALA A 55 -6.42 -1.78 9.33
CA ALA A 55 -7.72 -1.93 9.99
C ALA A 55 -7.60 -1.68 11.50
N PRO A 56 -8.64 -1.15 12.16
CA PRO A 56 -8.70 -1.04 13.61
C PRO A 56 -8.94 -2.42 14.22
N ILE A 57 -8.13 -2.81 15.20
CA ILE A 57 -8.30 -4.05 15.97
C ILE A 57 -8.78 -3.80 17.40
N PHE A 58 -8.67 -2.56 17.86
CA PHE A 58 -9.11 -2.19 19.20
C PHE A 58 -9.64 -0.76 19.15
N SER A 59 -10.71 -0.52 19.88
CA SER A 59 -11.26 0.81 20.08
C SER A 59 -11.57 0.99 21.56
N HIS A 60 -11.18 2.14 22.10
CA HIS A 60 -11.49 2.52 23.46
C HIS A 60 -12.01 3.95 23.47
N SER A 61 -13.19 4.14 24.03
CA SER A 61 -13.80 5.46 24.19
C SER A 61 -13.57 5.95 25.61
N SER A 62 -12.98 7.13 25.74
CA SER A 62 -12.78 7.82 27.01
C SER A 62 -13.38 9.22 26.97
N LYS A 63 -13.45 9.89 28.12
CA LYS A 63 -13.99 11.26 28.24
C LYS A 63 -13.25 12.28 27.35
N GLY A 64 -12.01 12.00 26.95
CA GLY A 64 -11.19 12.84 26.07
C GLY A 64 -11.25 12.48 24.58
N GLY A 65 -12.03 11.48 24.18
CA GLY A 65 -12.17 11.06 22.77
C GLY A 65 -12.08 9.54 22.57
N VAL A 66 -12.09 9.13 21.30
CA VAL A 66 -12.02 7.72 20.90
C VAL A 66 -10.62 7.39 20.40
N PHE A 67 -9.93 6.50 21.10
CA PHE A 67 -8.69 5.91 20.62
C PHE A 67 -8.99 4.64 19.82
N GLN A 68 -8.29 4.45 18.71
CA GLN A 68 -8.32 3.22 17.93
C GLN A 68 -6.91 2.74 17.64
N LEU A 69 -6.63 1.46 17.89
CA LEU A 69 -5.39 0.80 17.50
C LEU A 69 -5.57 0.18 16.11
N TRP A 70 -4.83 0.68 15.13
CA TRP A 70 -4.81 0.27 13.75
C TRP A 70 -3.55 -0.55 13.49
N ILE A 71 -3.68 -1.61 12.71
CA ILE A 71 -2.57 -2.48 12.31
C ILE A 71 -2.59 -2.72 10.80
N PRO A 72 -1.46 -3.13 10.19
CA PRO A 72 -1.39 -3.47 8.77
C PRO A 72 -1.98 -4.87 8.52
N LEU A 73 -3.29 -5.02 8.75
CA LEU A 73 -3.98 -6.31 8.72
C LEU A 73 -3.85 -7.01 7.36
N GLY A 74 -3.91 -6.25 6.26
CA GLY A 74 -3.77 -6.81 4.92
C GLY A 74 -2.43 -7.51 4.71
N PHE A 75 -1.33 -6.90 5.15
CA PHE A 75 -0.01 -7.52 5.08
C PHE A 75 0.06 -8.79 5.93
N ILE A 76 -0.48 -8.76 7.15
CA ILE A 76 -0.45 -9.91 8.07
C ILE A 76 -1.15 -11.12 7.42
N VAL A 77 -2.33 -10.92 6.83
CA VAL A 77 -3.09 -11.96 6.13
C VAL A 77 -2.29 -12.51 4.95
N VAL A 78 -1.74 -11.63 4.10
CA VAL A 78 -0.93 -12.05 2.94
C VAL A 78 0.34 -12.78 3.36
N PHE A 79 1.00 -12.31 4.42
CA PHE A 79 2.23 -12.90 4.95
C PHE A 79 1.98 -14.34 5.39
N PHE A 80 0.96 -14.59 6.21
CA PHE A 80 0.61 -15.96 6.61
C PHE A 80 0.19 -16.81 5.41
N TYR A 81 -0.64 -16.28 4.51
CA TYR A 81 -1.03 -17.00 3.30
C TYR A 81 0.19 -17.44 2.46
N LEU A 82 1.17 -16.56 2.25
CA LEU A 82 2.38 -16.88 1.50
C LEU A 82 3.32 -17.81 2.26
N HIS A 83 3.42 -17.68 3.59
CA HIS A 83 4.28 -18.53 4.42
C HIS A 83 3.80 -19.99 4.45
N TYR A 84 2.48 -20.22 4.53
CA TYR A 84 1.89 -21.56 4.51
C TYR A 84 1.70 -22.13 3.09
N SER A 85 1.80 -21.30 2.04
CA SER A 85 1.64 -21.77 0.67
C SER A 85 2.89 -22.48 0.14
N LYS A 86 2.71 -23.73 -0.32
CA LYS A 86 3.76 -24.47 -1.05
C LYS A 86 4.18 -23.80 -2.38
N ARG A 87 3.42 -22.83 -2.88
CA ARG A 87 3.68 -22.07 -4.12
C ARG A 87 4.09 -20.62 -3.85
N ASN A 88 4.92 -20.42 -2.82
CA ASN A 88 5.48 -19.10 -2.51
C ASN A 88 6.50 -18.70 -3.60
N HIS A 89 6.27 -17.55 -4.21
CA HIS A 89 7.21 -16.99 -5.18
C HIS A 89 7.80 -15.70 -4.58
N PRO A 90 9.12 -15.51 -4.57
CA PRO A 90 9.76 -14.36 -3.92
C PRO A 90 9.17 -13.00 -4.33
N SER A 91 8.76 -12.85 -5.59
CA SER A 91 8.14 -11.62 -6.10
C SER A 91 6.81 -11.27 -5.40
N LYS A 92 6.03 -12.27 -4.97
CA LYS A 92 4.78 -12.05 -4.21
C LYS A 92 5.07 -11.46 -2.84
N MET A 93 6.10 -11.98 -2.17
CA MET A 93 6.54 -11.45 -0.87
C MET A 93 7.13 -10.03 -1.02
N LYS A 94 7.94 -9.77 -2.05
CA LYS A 94 8.47 -8.42 -2.33
C LYS A 94 7.35 -7.40 -2.55
N ALA A 95 6.32 -7.77 -3.31
CA ALA A 95 5.15 -6.93 -3.53
C ALA A 95 4.37 -6.67 -2.23
N SER A 96 4.19 -7.72 -1.41
CA SER A 96 3.56 -7.59 -0.09
C SER A 96 4.34 -6.65 0.84
N ILE A 97 5.67 -6.77 0.88
CA ILE A 97 6.54 -5.88 1.67
C ILE A 97 6.44 -4.43 1.18
N LEU A 98 6.37 -4.21 -0.13
CA LEU A 98 6.14 -2.87 -0.68
C LEU A 98 4.78 -2.31 -0.22
N GLY A 99 3.75 -3.16 -0.14
CA GLY A 99 2.45 -2.80 0.41
C GLY A 99 2.51 -2.47 1.90
N LEU A 100 3.28 -3.23 2.69
CA LEU A 100 3.53 -2.96 4.10
C LEU A 100 4.16 -1.58 4.32
N SER A 101 5.12 -1.17 3.49
CA SER A 101 5.71 0.17 3.59
C SER A 101 4.65 1.28 3.49
N ILE A 102 3.65 1.10 2.63
CA ILE A 102 2.53 2.04 2.49
C ILE A 102 1.57 1.95 3.69
N ALA A 103 1.32 0.75 4.21
CA ALA A 103 0.52 0.58 5.42
C ALA A 103 1.19 1.24 6.64
N LEU A 104 2.51 1.10 6.80
CA LEU A 104 3.27 1.77 7.86
C LEU A 104 3.26 3.29 7.69
N TYR A 105 3.40 3.80 6.47
CA TYR A 105 3.26 5.23 6.20
C TYR A 105 1.88 5.76 6.61
N GLN A 106 0.80 5.04 6.27
CA GLN A 106 -0.56 5.39 6.71
C GLN A 106 -0.71 5.37 8.24
N LEU A 107 -0.10 4.41 8.93
CA LEU A 107 -0.11 4.35 10.40
C LEU A 107 0.63 5.53 11.02
N LEU A 108 1.80 5.89 10.48
CA LEU A 108 2.55 7.05 10.94
C LEU A 108 1.73 8.33 10.78
N LEU A 109 1.11 8.55 9.61
CA LEU A 109 0.23 9.69 9.40
C LEU A 109 -0.96 9.71 10.37
N LYS A 110 -1.45 8.55 10.79
CA LYS A 110 -2.62 8.44 11.67
C LYS A 110 -2.31 8.70 13.15
N TYR A 111 -1.08 8.46 13.59
CA TYR A 111 -0.68 8.59 15.00
C TYR A 111 0.24 9.77 15.29
N VAL A 112 0.96 10.26 14.29
CA VAL A 112 1.94 11.35 14.42
C VAL A 112 1.47 12.63 13.73
N GLY A 113 0.62 12.51 12.71
CA GLY A 113 -0.01 13.63 12.01
C GLY A 113 -1.31 14.06 12.68
#